data_AF-A0A442G816-F1
#
_entry.id   AF-A0A442G816-F1
#
_cell.length_a   1.000
_cell.length_b   1.000
_cell.length_c   1.000
_cell.angle_alpha   90.00
_cell.angle_beta   90.00
_cell.angle_gamma   90.00
#
_symmetry.space_group_name_H-M   'P 1'
#
loop_
_entity.id
_entity.type
_entity.pdbx_description
1 polymer ?
#
loop_
_entity_poly.entity_id
_entity_poly.type
_entity_poly.pdbx_seq_one_letter_code
_entity_poly.pdbx_strand_id
1 'polypeptide(L)' 'MSSDQNRDTHEFVVMDVQLADNETDDGIALMLTDARGGRVRLHLNADMAELLRERVAFALDRNMGP' A
#
# COMPACT_ATOMS: atom_id res chain seq x y z
N MET A 1 -20.04 5.98 26.37
CA MET A 1 -19.53 6.28 25.03
C MET A 1 -18.03 6.46 25.16
N SER A 2 -17.27 5.40 24.89
CA SER A 2 -15.81 5.43 25.05
C SER A 2 -15.22 6.08 23.82
N SER A 3 -14.66 7.26 24.04
CA SER A 3 -13.67 7.97 23.22
C SER A 3 -13.14 7.18 22.03
N ASP A 4 -13.63 7.51 20.84
CA ASP A 4 -12.91 7.30 19.59
C ASP A 4 -11.61 8.11 19.71
N GLN A 5 -10.54 7.42 20.10
CA GLN A 5 -9.20 7.87 19.78
C GLN A 5 -9.18 7.96 18.26
N ASN A 6 -9.38 9.16 17.74
CA ASN A 6 -8.98 9.55 16.41
C ASN A 6 -7.48 9.28 16.34
N ARG A 7 -7.10 8.03 16.06
CA ARG A 7 -5.72 7.67 15.73
C ARG A 7 -5.39 8.59 14.57
N ASP A 8 -4.43 9.49 14.77
CA ASP A 8 -3.83 10.28 13.69
C ASP A 8 -3.33 9.27 12.64
N THR A 9 -4.21 8.95 11.71
CA THR A 9 -3.96 7.94 10.69
C THR A 9 -3.24 8.71 9.61
N HIS A 10 -1.94 8.47 9.49
CA HIS A 10 -1.13 9.18 8.51
C HIS A 10 -1.36 8.55 7.14
N GLU A 11 -2.05 9.27 6.26
CA GLU A 11 -2.44 8.79 4.96
C GLU A 11 -1.34 9.00 3.92
N PHE A 12 -1.18 7.99 3.06
CA PHE A 12 -0.27 8.03 1.93
C PHE A 12 -0.99 7.66 0.64
N VAL A 13 -0.53 8.25 -0.46
CA VAL A 13 -0.93 7.91 -1.82
C VAL A 13 0.20 7.12 -2.48
N VAL A 14 -0.16 6.05 -3.18
CA VAL A 14 0.78 5.30 -4.02
C VAL A 14 1.09 6.10 -5.27
N MET A 15 2.36 6.44 -5.46
CA MET A 15 2.86 7.19 -6.61
C MET A 15 3.46 6.29 -7.68
N ASP A 16 4.08 5.19 -7.27
CA ASP A 16 4.76 4.27 -8.18
C ASP A 16 4.85 2.86 -7.59
N VAL A 17 4.88 1.86 -8.47
CA VAL A 17 5.01 0.43 -8.15
C VAL A 17 6.09 -0.16 -9.06
N GLN A 18 7.16 -0.65 -8.46
CA GLN A 18 8.31 -1.22 -9.16
C GLN A 18 8.54 -2.66 -8.68
N LEU A 19 9.25 -3.47 -9.47
CA LEU A 19 9.85 -4.69 -8.94
C LEU A 19 10.90 -4.32 -7.89
N ALA A 20 11.03 -5.15 -6.87
CA ALA A 20 12.03 -4.93 -5.85
C ALA A 20 13.41 -5.33 -6.43
N ASP A 21 14.35 -4.37 -6.52
CA ASP A 21 15.69 -4.56 -7.12
C ASP A 21 16.67 -5.38 -6.24
N ASN A 22 16.16 -6.17 -5.29
CA ASN A 22 16.95 -7.06 -4.46
C ASN A 22 16.99 -8.45 -5.08
N GLU A 23 18.19 -8.92 -5.42
CA GLU A 23 18.51 -10.15 -6.17
C GLU A 23 17.93 -11.47 -5.60
N THR A 24 17.15 -11.44 -4.53
CA THR A 24 16.70 -12.62 -3.78
C THR A 24 15.19 -12.70 -3.53
N ASP A 25 14.40 -11.66 -3.83
CA ASP A 25 12.96 -11.67 -3.58
C ASP A 25 12.19 -11.17 -4.80
N ASP A 26 11.25 -11.99 -5.31
CA ASP A 26 10.26 -11.65 -6.35
C ASP A 26 9.20 -10.64 -5.84
N GLY A 27 9.61 -9.68 -5.02
CA GLY A 27 8.77 -8.70 -4.35
C GLY A 27 8.51 -7.43 -5.17
N ILE A 28 7.80 -6.48 -4.56
CA ILE A 28 7.56 -5.15 -5.13
C ILE A 28 8.05 -4.05 -4.21
N ALA A 29 8.40 -2.90 -4.80
CA ALA A 29 8.67 -1.66 -4.09
C ALA A 29 7.61 -0.61 -4.45
N LEU A 30 6.96 -0.05 -3.42
CA LEU A 30 5.97 1.02 -3.56
C LEU A 30 6.58 2.35 -3.18
N MET A 31 6.43 3.36 -4.02
CA MET A 31 6.70 4.75 -3.64
C MET A 31 5.41 5.38 -3.12
N LEU A 32 5.44 5.86 -1.88
CA LEU A 32 4.33 6.49 -1.19
C LEU A 32 4.63 7.97 -0.95
N THR A 33 3.63 8.85 -1.09
CA THR A 33 3.71 10.25 -0.68
C THR A 33 2.58 10.63 0.25
N ASP A 34 2.84 11.45 1.26
CA ASP A 34 1.80 12.08 2.08
C ASP A 34 1.47 13.50 1.60
N ALA A 35 0.42 14.10 2.20
CA ALA A 35 -0.04 15.45 1.88
C ALA A 35 0.96 16.57 2.22
N ARG A 36 1.98 16.28 3.05
CA ARG A 36 3.07 17.19 3.43
C ARG A 36 4.29 17.03 2.52
N GLY A 37 4.23 16.14 1.53
CA GLY A 37 5.32 15.83 0.62
C GLY A 37 6.35 14.85 1.18
N GLY A 38 6.06 14.22 2.33
CA GLY A 38 6.87 13.14 2.89
C GLY A 38 6.82 11.92 1.97
N ARG A 39 7.98 11.33 1.67
CA ARG A 39 8.11 10.19 0.75
C ARG A 39 8.64 8.96 1.48
N VAL A 40 8.02 7.82 1.24
CA VAL A 40 8.43 6.53 1.81
C VAL A 40 8.50 5.50 0.70
N ARG A 41 9.57 4.69 0.68
CA ARG A 41 9.66 3.51 -0.17
C ARG A 41 9.39 2.26 0.66
N LEU A 42 8.31 1.55 0.36
CA LEU A 42 7.93 0.32 1.05
C LEU A 42 8.32 -0.89 0.19
N HIS A 43 9.22 -1.72 0.69
CA HIS A 43 9.58 -3.00 0.06
C HIS A 43 8.70 -4.10 0.65
N LEU A 44 8.02 -4.84 -0.23
CA LEU A 44 7.21 -6.00 0.12
C LEU A 44 7.87 -7.22 -0.49
N ASN A 45 8.01 -8.29 0.29
CA ASN A 45 8.36 -9.60 -0.25
C ASN A 45 7.21 -10.14 -1.13
N ALA A 46 7.46 -11.24 -1.86
CA ALA A 46 6.50 -11.82 -2.79
C ALA A 46 5.14 -12.14 -2.12
N ASP A 47 5.15 -12.75 -0.93
CA ASP A 47 3.92 -13.13 -0.22
C ASP A 47 3.06 -11.91 0.14
N MET A 48 3.68 -10.84 0.65
CA MET A 48 2.96 -9.63 1.02
C MET A 48 2.51 -8.83 -0.20
N ALA A 49 3.29 -8.86 -1.29
CA ALA A 49 2.91 -8.26 -2.56
C ALA A 49 1.65 -8.92 -3.13
N GLU A 50 1.58 -10.26 -3.09
CA GLU A 50 0.43 -11.01 -3.57
C GLU A 50 -0.82 -10.74 -2.71
N LEU A 51 -0.67 -10.73 -1.37
CA LEU A 51 -1.77 -10.40 -0.47
C LEU A 51 -2.32 -8.98 -0.72
N LEU A 52 -1.42 -7.99 -0.96
CA LEU A 52 -1.83 -6.63 -1.28
C LEU A 52 -2.62 -6.58 -2.60
N ARG A 53 -2.15 -7.30 -3.63
CA ARG A 53 -2.82 -7.41 -4.93
C ARG A 53 -4.25 -7.92 -4.79
N GLU A 54 -4.45 -9.01 -4.04
CA GLU A 54 -5.77 -9.58 -3.80
C GLU A 54 -6.70 -8.61 -3.07
N ARG A 55 -6.20 -7.90 -2.05
CA ARG A 55 -6.99 -6.94 -1.28
C ARG A 55 -7.40 -5.73 -2.10
N VAL A 56 -6.51 -5.22 -2.94
CA VAL A 56 -6.82 -4.11 -3.86
C VAL A 56 -7.85 -4.57 -4.90
N ALA A 57 -7.66 -5.73 -5.54
CA ALA A 57 -8.62 -6.26 -6.50
C ALA A 57 -10.02 -6.41 -5.88
N PHE A 58 -10.10 -7.04 -4.70
CA PHE A 58 -11.35 -7.18 -3.96
C PHE A 58 -12.01 -5.83 -3.62
N ALA A 59 -11.23 -4.83 -3.23
CA ALA A 59 -11.77 -3.50 -2.92
C ALA A 59 -12.27 -2.78 -4.17
N LEU A 60 -11.57 -2.92 -5.30
CA LEU A 60 -11.97 -2.34 -6.58
C LEU A 60 -13.25 -2.99 -7.11
N ASP A 61 -13.37 -4.31 -7.05
CA ASP A 61 -14.58 -5.04 -7.46
C ASP A 61 -15.82 -4.57 -6.67
N ARG A 62 -15.65 -4.31 -5.36
CA ARG A 62 -16.75 -3.80 -4.52
C ARG A 62 -17.12 -2.35 -4.80
N ASN A 63 -16.17 -1.53 -5.25
CA ASN A 63 -16.39 -0.11 -5.52
C ASN A 63 -16.84 0.17 -6.95
N MET A 64 -16.50 -0.70 -7.90
CA MET A 64 -16.90 -0.55 -9.29
C MET A 64 -18.21 -1.25 -9.62
N GLY A 65 -18.66 -2.23 -8.82
CA GLY A 65 -19.84 -3.04 -9.16
C GLY A 65 -19.69 -3.75 -10.52
N PRO A 66 -20.69 -4.52 -10.97
CA PRO A 66 -20.86 -4.73 -12.40
C PRO A 66 -21.22 -3.43 -13.12
#